data_AF-A0A4P5VTD7-F1
#
_entry.id   AF-A0A4P5VTD7-F1
#
_cell.length_a   1.000
_cell.length_b   1.000
_cell.length_c   1.000
_cell.angle_alpha   90.00
_cell.angle_beta   90.00
_cell.angle_gamma   90.00
#
_symmetry.space_group_name_H-M   'P 1'
#
loop_
_entity.id
_entity.type
_entity.pdbx_description
1 polymer ?
#
loop_
_entity_poly.entity_id
_entity_poly.type
_entity_poly.pdbx_seq_one_letter_code
_entity_poly.pdbx_strand_id
1 'polypeptide(L)'
;MAPLSGPRLQSRHQANRAYRLIDAVFQPHPHLDGRYESIEEAIGEAIGWLDGLEPEAGQASIGLEVSTSNGDWRTIRQPMQLLCPLPTV
;
A
#
# COMPACT_ATOMS: atom_id res chain seq x y z
N MET A 1 -0.98 26.04 44.34
CA MET A 1 -1.61 26.48 43.08
C MET A 1 -0.92 25.72 41.96
N ALA A 2 -1.58 24.71 41.39
CA ALA A 2 -0.95 23.73 40.51
C ALA A 2 -0.62 24.32 39.12
N PRO A 3 0.52 23.94 38.49
CA PRO A 3 0.82 24.38 37.13
C PRO A 3 -0.15 23.71 36.14
N LEU A 4 -0.72 24.54 35.26
CA LEU A 4 -1.51 24.13 34.12
C LEU A 4 -0.71 23.11 33.32
N SER A 5 -1.13 21.85 33.41
CA SER A 5 -0.60 20.78 32.60
C SER A 5 -0.96 21.08 31.16
N GLY A 6 -0.03 21.67 30.40
CA GLY A 6 -0.12 21.64 28.94
C GLY A 6 -0.31 20.19 28.52
N PRO A 7 -1.20 19.87 27.57
CA PRO A 7 -1.22 18.53 27.02
C PRO A 7 0.19 18.28 26.48
N ARG A 8 0.92 17.41 27.17
CA ARG A 8 2.18 16.85 26.71
C ARG A 8 2.01 16.56 25.24
N LEU A 9 2.99 16.98 24.44
CA LEU A 9 3.28 16.46 23.12
C LEU A 9 3.17 14.94 23.20
N GLN A 10 1.98 14.39 22.99
CA GLN A 10 1.81 12.98 22.74
C GLN A 10 2.51 12.82 21.42
N SER A 11 3.70 12.22 21.47
CA SER A 11 4.44 11.68 20.34
C SER A 11 3.42 11.19 19.34
N ARG A 12 3.10 12.04 18.36
CA ARG A 12 1.93 11.86 17.48
C ARG A 12 2.31 10.73 16.56
N HIS A 13 2.02 9.53 17.04
CA HIS A 13 1.89 8.34 16.24
C HIS A 13 3.06 8.20 15.27
N GLN A 14 4.21 7.76 15.76
CA GLN A 14 4.99 6.79 14.99
C GLN A 14 4.18 5.47 14.97
N ALA A 15 2.91 5.54 14.59
CA ALA A 15 2.11 4.41 14.23
C ALA A 15 2.80 3.92 12.97
N ASN A 16 3.49 2.81 13.10
CA ASN A 16 4.20 2.14 12.04
C ASN A 16 3.22 2.00 10.87
N ARG A 17 3.33 2.88 9.86
CA ARG A 17 2.38 2.95 8.74
C ARG A 17 2.71 1.76 7.86
N ALA A 18 1.99 0.67 8.06
CA ALA A 18 2.10 -0.49 7.20
C ALA A 18 1.31 -0.23 5.92
N TYR A 19 1.85 -0.66 4.80
CA TYR A 19 1.18 -0.67 3.51
C TYR A 19 0.94 -2.13 3.12
N ARG A 20 -0.15 -2.37 2.38
CA ARG A 20 -0.42 -3.70 1.80
C ARG A 20 -0.90 -3.53 0.38
N LEU A 21 -0.65 -4.56 -0.43
CA LEU A 21 -1.13 -4.60 -1.80
C LEU A 21 -2.47 -5.31 -1.84
N ILE A 22 -3.38 -4.75 -2.62
CA ILE A 22 -4.72 -5.30 -2.83
C ILE A 22 -4.93 -5.60 -4.31
N ASP A 23 -5.80 -6.56 -4.58
CA ASP A 23 -6.21 -6.93 -5.93
C ASP A 23 -7.39 -6.05 -6.43
N ALA A 24 -7.85 -6.28 -7.67
CA ALA A 24 -9.02 -5.65 -8.29
C ALA A 24 -10.29 -5.68 -7.41
N VAL A 25 -10.43 -6.72 -6.59
CA VAL A 25 -11.57 -6.91 -5.67
C VAL A 25 -11.37 -6.28 -4.29
N PHE A 26 -10.35 -5.42 -4.10
CA PHE A 26 -10.01 -4.80 -2.81
C PHE A 26 -9.72 -5.81 -1.69
N GLN A 27 -9.27 -7.00 -2.07
CA GLN A 27 -8.81 -8.02 -1.13
C GLN A 27 -7.29 -8.04 -1.09
N PRO A 28 -6.68 -8.45 0.04
CA PRO A 28 -5.24 -8.68 0.12
C PRO A 28 -4.78 -9.56 -1.04
N HIS A 29 -3.74 -9.09 -1.74
CA HIS A 29 -3.27 -9.77 -2.93
C HIS A 29 -2.64 -11.12 -2.52
N PRO A 30 -3.08 -12.28 -3.05
CA PRO A 30 -2.69 -13.59 -2.53
C PRO A 30 -1.18 -13.89 -2.65
N HIS A 31 -0.50 -13.27 -3.62
CA HIS A 31 0.96 -13.35 -3.79
C HIS A 31 1.72 -12.24 -3.05
N LEU A 32 1.07 -11.11 -2.81
CA LEU A 32 1.70 -9.87 -2.36
C LEU A 32 1.00 -9.38 -1.07
N ASP A 33 0.57 -10.32 -0.22
CA ASP A 33 -0.03 -10.07 1.10
C ASP A 33 1.03 -9.67 2.14
N GLY A 34 2.09 -9.01 1.67
CA GLY A 34 3.13 -8.44 2.50
C GLY A 34 2.61 -7.21 3.25
N ARG A 35 3.15 -7.00 4.46
CA ARG A 35 3.07 -5.71 5.15
C ARG A 35 4.35 -4.96 4.89
N TYR A 36 4.25 -3.93 4.07
CA TYR A 36 5.34 -3.08 3.67
C TYR A 36 5.45 -1.90 4.61
N GLU A 37 6.67 -1.47 4.90
CA GLU A 37 6.90 -0.27 5.70
C GLU A 37 6.92 1.02 4.85
N SER A 38 7.02 0.86 3.52
CA SER A 38 7.03 1.95 2.55
C SER A 38 6.20 1.64 1.31
N ILE A 39 5.64 2.68 0.70
CA ILE A 39 4.93 2.58 -0.59
C ILE A 39 5.89 2.07 -1.67
N GLU A 40 7.13 2.56 -1.68
CA GLU A 40 8.14 2.18 -2.68
C GLU A 40 8.46 0.68 -2.64
N GLU A 41 8.55 0.11 -1.44
CA GLU A 41 8.78 -1.32 -1.24
C GLU A 41 7.60 -2.16 -1.77
N ALA A 42 6.38 -1.77 -1.39
CA ALA A 42 5.16 -2.40 -1.90
C ALA A 42 5.07 -2.32 -3.43
N ILE A 43 5.31 -1.14 -4.00
CA ILE A 43 5.25 -0.93 -5.44
C ILE A 43 6.37 -1.70 -6.15
N GLY A 44 7.57 -1.76 -5.57
CA GLY A 44 8.70 -2.52 -6.11
C GLY A 44 8.40 -4.02 -6.20
N GLU A 45 7.83 -4.60 -5.14
CA GLU A 45 7.36 -5.99 -5.16
C GLU A 45 6.23 -6.19 -6.18
N ALA A 46 5.27 -5.27 -6.26
CA ALA A 46 4.20 -5.35 -7.24
C ALA A 46 4.71 -5.32 -8.69
N ILE A 47 5.71 -4.49 -8.98
CA ILE A 47 6.37 -4.44 -10.30
C ILE A 47 7.14 -5.74 -10.57
N GLY A 48 7.93 -6.21 -9.61
CA GLY A 48 8.69 -7.46 -9.77
C GLY A 48 7.80 -8.68 -9.99
N TRP A 49 6.65 -8.72 -9.33
CA TRP A 49 5.63 -9.73 -9.56
C TRP A 49 5.01 -9.62 -10.97
N LEU A 50 4.66 -8.40 -11.41
CA LEU A 50 4.14 -8.16 -12.76
C LEU A 50 5.16 -8.51 -13.86
N ASP A 51 6.44 -8.24 -13.65
CA ASP A 51 7.52 -8.55 -14.59
C ASP A 51 7.71 -10.07 -14.76
N GLY A 52 7.49 -10.84 -13.68
CA GLY A 52 7.52 -12.30 -13.72
C GLY A 52 6.23 -12.94 -14.26
N LEU A 53 5.17 -12.17 -14.49
CA LEU A 53 3.92 -12.66 -15.08
C LEU A 53 3.97 -12.56 -16.61
N GLU A 54 3.31 -13.52 -17.26
CA GLU A 54 3.13 -13.51 -18.72
C GLU A 54 2.51 -12.17 -19.18
N PRO A 55 2.81 -11.68 -20.40
CA PRO A 55 2.34 -10.38 -20.88
C PRO A 55 0.82 -10.23 -20.90
N GLU A 56 0.08 -11.34 -20.99
CA GLU A 56 -1.39 -11.36 -20.88
C GLU A 56 -1.89 -11.00 -19.47
N ALA A 57 -1.06 -11.23 -18.44
CA ALA A 57 -1.34 -10.88 -17.06
C ALA A 57 -0.76 -9.52 -16.64
N GLY A 58 -0.11 -8.79 -17.55
CA GLY A 58 0.24 -7.37 -17.39
C GLY A 58 -0.98 -6.45 -17.16
N GLN A 59 -2.19 -6.99 -17.25
CA GLN A 59 -3.44 -6.33 -16.89
C GLN A 59 -3.83 -6.47 -15.41
N ALA A 60 -3.04 -7.18 -14.60
CA ALA A 60 -3.33 -7.35 -13.18
C ALA A 60 -3.41 -5.98 -12.48
N SER A 61 -4.57 -5.73 -11.87
CA SER A 61 -4.88 -4.44 -11.27
C SER A 61 -4.50 -4.46 -9.80
N ILE A 62 -3.37 -3.84 -9.47
CA ILE A 62 -2.82 -3.83 -8.13
C ILE A 62 -3.09 -2.47 -7.48
N GLY A 63 -3.76 -2.52 -6.34
CA GLY A 63 -4.05 -1.36 -5.51
C GLY A 63 -3.19 -1.38 -4.26
N LEU A 64 -3.26 -0.30 -3.49
CA LEU A 64 -2.44 -0.14 -2.31
C LEU A 64 -3.22 0.54 -1.20
N GLU A 65 -3.11 -0.05 -0.01
CA GLU A 65 -3.76 0.44 1.20
C GLU A 65 -2.73 0.75 2.26
N VAL A 66 -3.07 1.68 3.15
CA VAL A 66 -2.25 2.05 4.31
C VAL A 66 -3.01 1.77 5.59
N SER A 67 -2.32 1.24 6.59
CA SER A 67 -2.83 1.09 7.94
C SER A 67 -2.96 2.46 8.59
N THR A 68 -4.15 2.80 9.03
CA THR A 68 -4.44 4.03 9.76
C THR A 68 -4.15 3.86 11.25
N SER A 69 -3.98 4.95 11.98
CA SER A 69 -3.77 4.93 13.44
C SER A 69 -4.94 4.31 14.23
N ASN A 70 -6.10 4.15 13.60
CA ASN A 70 -7.28 3.55 14.23
C ASN A 70 -7.31 2.01 14.08
N GLY A 71 -6.36 1.42 13.37
CA GLY A 71 -6.34 -0.02 13.06
C GLY A 71 -7.09 -0.39 11.78
N ASP A 72 -7.73 0.58 11.12
CA ASP A 72 -8.38 0.39 9.82
C ASP A 72 -7.38 0.47 8.67
N TRP A 73 -7.74 -0.10 7.52
CA TRP A 73 -7.00 0.05 6.27
C TRP A 73 -7.69 1.08 5.38
N ARG A 74 -6.90 1.96 4.78
CA ARG A 74 -7.41 2.99 3.87
C ARG A 74 -6.74 2.84 2.53
N THR A 75 -7.55 2.64 1.49
CA THR A 75 -7.07 2.64 0.11
C THR A 75 -6.49 4.01 -0.24
N ILE A 76 -5.21 4.04 -0.61
CA ILE A 76 -4.54 5.24 -1.12
C ILE A 76 -4.28 5.17 -2.62
N ARG A 77 -4.32 3.96 -3.18
CA ARG A 77 -4.26 3.71 -4.62
C ARG A 77 -5.31 2.65 -4.96
N GLN A 78 -6.24 3.01 -5.85
CA GLN A 78 -7.19 2.04 -6.37
C GLN A 78 -6.46 0.98 -7.20
N PRO A 79 -6.96 -0.26 -7.25
CA PRO A 79 -6.37 -1.27 -8.10
C PRO A 79 -6.43 -0.83 -9.55
N MET A 80 -5.24 -0.63 -10.11
CA MET A 80 -5.06 -0.20 -11.48
C MET A 80 -3.80 -0.84 -12.04
N GLN A 81 -3.67 -0.84 -13.37
CA GLN A 81 -2.47 -1.33 -14.02
C GLN A 81 -1.28 -0.47 -13.58
N LEU A 82 -0.27 -1.15 -13.03
CA LEU A 82 0.93 -0.50 -12.50
C LEU A 82 1.92 -0.19 -13.63
N LEU A 83 1.92 -1.05 -14.66
CA LEU A 83 2.64 -0.87 -15.91
C LEU A 83 1.66 -0.34 -16.96
N CYS A 84 2.00 0.79 -17.57
CA CYS A 84 1.32 1.20 -18.80
C CYS A 84 1.71 0.20 -19.89
N PRO A 85 0.77 -0.45 -20.60
CA PRO A 85 1.13 -1.22 -21.78
C PRO A 85 1.82 -0.28 -22.77
N LEU A 86 3.09 -0.54 -23.06
CA LEU A 86 3.80 0.18 -24.10
C LEU A 86 3.06 -0.12 -25.42
N PRO A 87 2.64 0.89 -26.20
CA PRO A 87 2.06 0.60 -27.51
C PRO A 87 3.11 -0.09 -28.36
N THR A 88 2.89 -1.35 -28.71
CA THR A 88 3.63 -2.03 -29.77
C THR A 88 3.33 -1.30 -31.07
N VAL A 89 4.29 -0.50 -31.53
CA VAL A 89 4.29 0.14 -32.86
C VAL A 89 4.70 -0.87 -33.92
#